data_AF-A0A962MHW2-F1
#
_entry.id   AF-A0A962MHW2-F1
#
_cell.length_a   1.000
_cell.length_b   1.000
_cell.length_c   1.000
_cell.angle_alpha   90.00
_cell.angle_beta   90.00
_cell.angle_gamma   90.00
#
_symmetry.space_group_name_H-M   'P 1'
#
loop_
_entity.id
_entity.type
_entity.pdbx_description
1 polymer ?
#
loop_
_entity_poly.entity_id
_entity_poly.type
_entity_poly.pdbx_seq_one_letter_code
_entity_poly.pdbx_strand_id
1 'polypeptide(L)'
;MKPKIYTVLMYRFGDRERHSYLLGVYQKKHAAIKAAEEEKAYRGGNKYYPLVEEWTLDEKESNKTIVPLPDQFPFIEAKLLKAAQKQYKERKA
;
A
#
# COMPACT_ATOMS: atom_id res chain seq x y z
N MET A 1 28.42 0.30 -4.24
CA MET A 1 27.09 0.26 -3.60
C MET A 1 26.36 -0.94 -4.17
N LYS A 2 25.79 -1.83 -3.35
CA LYS A 2 25.00 -2.95 -3.87
C LYS A 2 23.75 -2.43 -4.60
N PRO A 3 23.32 -3.07 -5.69
CA PRO A 3 22.13 -2.62 -6.41
C PRO A 3 20.88 -2.79 -5.55
N LYS A 4 19.94 -1.85 -5.71
CA LYS A 4 18.64 -1.87 -5.03
C LYS A 4 17.54 -2.21 -6.01
N ILE A 5 16.56 -2.99 -5.56
CA ILE A 5 15.34 -3.31 -6.29
C ILE A 5 14.13 -2.98 -5.43
N TYR A 6 13.00 -2.77 -6.09
CA TYR A 6 11.75 -2.39 -5.44
C TYR A 6 10.65 -3.35 -5.88
N THR A 7 10.05 -4.07 -4.94
CA THR A 7 8.91 -4.95 -5.21
C THR A 7 7.61 -4.20 -4.95
N VAL A 8 6.58 -4.49 -5.74
CA VAL A 8 5.22 -3.99 -5.52
C VAL A 8 4.30 -5.18 -5.38
N LEU A 9 3.76 -5.38 -4.18
CA LEU A 9 2.74 -6.39 -3.91
C LEU A 9 1.38 -5.71 -3.76
N MET A 10 0.34 -6.30 -4.35
CA MET A 10 -1.03 -5.83 -4.23
C MET A 10 -1.80 -6.79 -3.34
N TYR A 11 -2.25 -6.28 -2.20
CA TYR A 11 -3.01 -7.06 -1.23
C TYR A 11 -4.49 -6.75 -1.30
N ARG A 12 -5.31 -7.79 -1.50
CA ARG A 12 -6.76 -7.60 -1.58
C ARG A 12 -7.31 -7.29 -0.19
N PHE A 13 -7.90 -6.11 -0.04
CA PHE A 13 -8.40 -5.58 1.22
C PHE A 13 -7.33 -5.50 2.32
N GLY A 14 -6.04 -5.35 1.96
CA GLY A 14 -4.95 -5.27 2.93
C GLY A 14 -4.51 -6.62 3.52
N ASP A 15 -5.22 -7.69 3.19
CA ASP A 15 -5.06 -9.01 3.78
C ASP A 15 -4.02 -9.85 3.02
N ARG A 16 -3.02 -10.34 3.76
CA ARG A 16 -1.90 -11.15 3.23
C ARG A 16 -2.29 -12.55 2.80
N GLU A 17 -3.38 -13.10 3.30
CA GLU A 17 -3.84 -14.47 3.02
C GLU A 17 -4.91 -14.53 1.92
N ARG A 18 -5.40 -13.36 1.47
CA ARG A 18 -6.37 -13.26 0.37
C ARG A 18 -5.68 -13.26 -0.99
N HIS A 19 -6.49 -13.12 -2.05
CA HIS A 19 -6.06 -13.03 -3.44
C HIS A 19 -5.15 -11.81 -3.68
N SER A 20 -3.89 -11.97 -3.31
CA SER A 20 -2.81 -10.99 -3.35
C SER A 20 -1.78 -11.44 -4.38
N TYR A 21 -1.11 -10.49 -5.03
CA TYR A 21 -0.17 -10.79 -6.12
C TYR A 21 0.99 -9.80 -6.19
N LEU A 22 2.12 -10.25 -6.73
CA LEU A 22 3.23 -9.38 -7.11
C LEU A 22 2.85 -8.66 -8.41
N LEU A 23 2.73 -7.33 -8.36
CA LEU A 23 2.51 -6.50 -9.55
C LEU A 23 3.78 -6.43 -10.40
N GLY A 24 4.93 -6.27 -9.75
CA GLY A 24 6.21 -6.19 -10.46
C GLY A 24 7.41 -5.90 -9.57
N VAL A 25 8.59 -5.95 -10.21
CA VAL A 25 9.90 -5.62 -9.63
C VAL A 25 10.54 -4.52 -10.47
N TYR A 26 11.00 -3.47 -9.81
CA TYR A 26 11.48 -2.25 -10.46
C TYR A 26 12.89 -1.90 -9.99
N GLN A 27 13.69 -1.31 -10.89
CA GLN A 27 15.00 -0.77 -10.53
C GLN A 27 14.93 0.61 -9.88
N LYS A 28 13.85 1.36 -10.12
CA LYS A 28 13.69 2.75 -9.66
C LYS A 28 12.53 2.87 -8.67
N LYS A 29 12.81 3.48 -7.51
CA LYS A 29 11.83 3.70 -6.44
C LYS A 29 10.55 4.41 -6.91
N HIS A 30 10.70 5.50 -7.67
CA HIS A 30 9.55 6.28 -8.14
C HIS A 30 8.68 5.50 -9.12
N ALA A 31 9.27 4.61 -9.93
CA ALA A 31 8.52 3.78 -10.87
C ALA A 31 7.66 2.75 -10.11
N ALA A 32 8.21 2.15 -9.06
CA ALA A 32 7.47 1.23 -8.18
C ALA A 32 6.29 1.91 -7.48
N ILE A 33 6.51 3.10 -6.90
CA ILE A 33 5.44 3.87 -6.23
C ILE A 33 4.35 4.27 -7.23
N LYS A 34 4.74 4.79 -8.40
CA LYS A 34 3.79 5.18 -9.44
C LYS A 34 2.95 3.98 -9.92
N ALA A 35 3.57 2.84 -10.17
CA ALA A 35 2.86 1.63 -10.58
C ALA A 35 1.88 1.12 -9.50
N ALA A 36 2.28 1.19 -8.22
CA ALA A 36 1.40 0.89 -7.09
C ALA A 36 0.14 1.79 -7.05
N GLU A 37 0.31 3.10 -7.28
CA GLU A 37 -0.78 4.07 -7.30
C GLU A 37 -1.71 3.85 -8.50
N GLU A 38 -1.14 3.65 -9.69
CA GLU A 38 -1.88 3.37 -10.92
C GLU A 38 -2.69 2.08 -10.83
N GLU A 39 -2.09 1.00 -10.34
CA GLU A 39 -2.79 -0.29 -10.17
C GLU A 39 -3.90 -0.18 -9.12
N LYS A 40 -3.64 0.50 -7.99
CA LYS A 40 -4.67 0.73 -6.96
C LYS A 40 -5.86 1.49 -7.56
N ALA A 41 -5.61 2.55 -8.32
CA ALA A 41 -6.66 3.33 -8.98
C ALA A 41 -7.42 2.47 -10.00
N TYR A 42 -6.71 1.73 -10.85
CA TYR A 42 -7.30 0.81 -11.83
C TYR A 42 -8.19 -0.26 -11.18
N ARG A 43 -7.84 -0.72 -9.97
CA ARG A 43 -8.61 -1.70 -9.19
C ARG A 43 -9.75 -1.10 -8.35
N GLY A 44 -10.11 0.16 -8.57
CA GLY A 44 -11.22 0.83 -7.90
C GLY A 44 -10.86 1.46 -6.55
N GLY A 45 -9.58 1.57 -6.21
CA GLY A 45 -9.07 2.41 -5.11
C GLY A 45 -9.23 1.85 -3.68
N ASN A 46 -10.17 0.93 -3.44
CA ASN A 46 -10.51 0.40 -2.11
C ASN A 46 -10.45 -1.13 -2.00
N LYS A 47 -10.18 -1.84 -3.10
CA LYS A 47 -10.15 -3.30 -3.13
C LYS A 47 -8.74 -3.87 -3.00
N TYR A 48 -7.74 -3.17 -3.52
CA TYR A 48 -6.35 -3.59 -3.49
C TYR A 48 -5.48 -2.50 -2.90
N TYR A 49 -4.56 -2.88 -2.04
CA TYR A 49 -3.66 -1.98 -1.35
C TYR A 49 -2.21 -2.37 -1.62
N PRO A 50 -1.36 -1.43 -2.07
CA PRO A 50 0.01 -1.73 -2.40
C PRO A 50 0.87 -1.82 -1.14
N LEU A 51 1.78 -2.78 -1.12
CA LEU A 51 2.97 -2.82 -0.28
C LEU A 51 4.18 -2.65 -1.21
N VAL A 52 4.96 -1.59 -0.99
CA VAL A 52 6.20 -1.36 -1.76
C VAL A 52 7.38 -1.53 -0.82
N GLU A 53 8.31 -2.40 -1.20
CA GLU A 53 9.47 -2.76 -0.37
C GLU A 53 10.76 -2.55 -1.16
N GLU A 54 11.76 -1.97 -0.51
CA GLU A 54 13.12 -1.78 -1.03
C GLU A 54 14.01 -2.92 -0.53
N TRP A 55 14.73 -3.54 -1.46
CA TRP A 55 15.64 -4.64 -1.20
C TRP A 55 17.02 -4.29 -1.71
N THR A 56 18.04 -4.68 -0.93
CA THR A 56 19.41 -4.74 -1.44
C THR A 56 19.64 -6.13 -2.03
N LEU A 57 20.15 -6.19 -3.27
CA LEU A 57 20.45 -7.46 -3.94
C LEU A 57 21.49 -8.26 -3.14
N ASP A 58 21.28 -9.56 -3.02
CA ASP A 58 22.15 -10.52 -2.34
C ASP A 58 22.43 -10.18 -0.85
N GLU A 59 21.52 -9.45 -0.22
CA GLU A 59 21.56 -9.13 1.20
C GLU A 59 20.52 -9.97 1.95
N LYS A 60 20.91 -10.54 3.09
CA LYS A 60 20.02 -11.36 3.94
C LYS A 60 19.16 -10.51 4.89
N GLU A 61 19.44 -9.21 5.00
CA GLU A 61 18.74 -8.33 5.93
C GLU A 61 17.31 -8.03 5.50
N SER A 62 16.49 -7.64 6.47
CA SER A 62 15.11 -7.24 6.26
C SER A 62 15.03 -6.11 5.23
N ASN A 63 14.12 -6.27 4.30
CA ASN A 63 13.68 -5.24 3.38
C ASN A 63 13.14 -4.00 4.10
N LYS A 64 13.23 -2.86 3.42
CA LYS A 64 12.68 -1.59 3.93
C LYS A 64 11.33 -1.31 3.29
N THR A 65 10.28 -1.22 4.10
CA THR A 65 8.97 -0.78 3.62
C THR A 65 9.01 0.69 3.19
N ILE A 66 8.56 0.94 1.96
CA ILE A 66 8.46 2.27 1.34
C ILE A 66 7.02 2.75 1.34
N VAL A 67 6.08 1.89 0.92
CA VAL A 67 4.64 2.14 1.00
C VAL A 67 4.06 1.02 1.86
N PRO A 68 3.57 1.31 3.07
CA PRO A 68 3.01 0.30 3.96
C PRO A 68 1.57 -0.07 3.57
N LEU A 69 1.13 -1.25 4.01
CA LEU A 69 -0.29 -1.60 3.98
C LEU A 69 -1.09 -0.71 4.96
N PRO A 70 -2.35 -0.38 4.65
CA PRO A 70 -3.22 0.45 5.50
C PRO A 70 -3.34 -0.07 6.93
N ASP A 71 -3.31 -1.39 7.07
CA ASP A 71 -3.62 -2.20 8.23
C ASP A 71 -2.49 -2.16 9.28
N GLN A 72 -1.33 -1.59 8.93
CA GLN A 72 -0.17 -1.53 9.81
C GLN A 72 -0.08 -0.22 10.62
N PHE A 73 -0.98 0.76 10.41
CA PHE A 73 -1.12 1.93 11.27
C PHE A 73 -2.60 2.31 11.49
N PRO A 74 -3.16 2.21 12.71
CA PRO A 74 -4.59 2.37 13.01
C PRO A 74 -5.16 3.80 12.89
N PHE A 75 -4.50 4.72 12.18
CA PHE A 75 -4.89 6.14 12.18
C PHE A 75 -5.84 6.56 11.06
N ILE A 76 -5.93 5.80 9.95
CA ILE A 76 -6.76 6.19 8.79
C ILE A 76 -8.25 5.93 9.07
N GLU A 77 -8.59 4.82 9.71
CA GLU A 77 -9.99 4.52 10.07
C GLU A 77 -10.54 5.52 11.08
N ALA A 78 -9.76 5.96 12.07
CA ALA A 78 -10.24 6.93 13.06
C ALA A 78 -10.58 8.30 12.42
N LYS A 79 -9.83 8.73 11.40
CA LYS A 79 -10.07 10.01 10.72
C LYS A 79 -11.26 9.92 9.77
N LEU A 80 -11.40 8.79 9.05
CA LEU A 80 -12.57 8.51 8.21
C LEU A 80 -13.84 8.30 9.05
N LEU A 81 -13.73 7.63 10.19
CA LEU A 81 -14.82 7.42 11.14
C LEU A 81 -15.28 8.75 11.75
N LYS A 82 -14.34 9.61 12.17
CA LYS A 82 -14.67 10.97 12.65
C LYS A 82 -15.33 11.82 11.56
N ALA A 83 -14.85 11.73 10.32
CA ALA A 83 -15.46 12.43 9.19
C ALA A 83 -16.88 11.93 8.88
N ALA A 84 -17.08 10.61 8.87
CA ALA A 84 -18.40 9.98 8.67
C ALA A 84 -19.38 10.32 9.81
N GLN A 85 -18.92 10.29 11.06
CA GLN A 85 -19.73 10.67 12.23
C GLN A 85 -20.12 12.15 12.22
N LYS A 86 -19.20 13.04 11.82
CA LYS A 86 -19.48 14.47 11.66
C LYS A 86 -20.55 14.69 10.60
N GLN A 87 -20.39 14.08 9.42
CA GLN A 87 -21.35 14.20 8.32
C GLN A 87 -22.74 13.65 8.68
N TYR A 88 -22.82 12.56 9.46
CA TYR A 88 -24.09 12.02 9.94
C TYR A 88 -24.80 12.98 10.91
N LYS A 89 -24.06 13.64 11.82
CA LYS A 89 -24.64 14.65 12.73
C LYS A 89 -25.16 15.87 11.98
N GLU A 90 -24.42 16.36 10.99
CA GLU A 90 -24.85 17.50 10.15
C GLU A 90 -26.10 17.22 9.31
N ARG A 91 -26.36 15.95 8.96
CA ARG A 91 -27.57 15.55 8.22
C ARG A 91 -28.81 15.34 9.10
N LYS A 92 -28.65 15.27 10.43
CA LYS A 92 -29.73 15.05 11.39
C LYS A 92 -30.08 16.28 12.23
N ALA A 93 -29.31 17.36 12.10
CA ALA A 93 -29.64 18.70 12.59
C ALA A 93 -30.46 19.44 11.53
#